data_AF-A0A847ZVZ3-F1
#
_entry.id   AF-A0A847ZVZ3-F1
#
_cell.length_a   1.000
_cell.length_b   1.000
_cell.length_c   1.000
_cell.angle_alpha   90.00
_cell.angle_beta   90.00
_cell.angle_gamma   90.00
#
_symmetry.space_group_name_H-M   'P 1'
#
loop_
_entity.id
_entity.type
_entity.pdbx_description
1 polymer ?
#
loop_
_entity_poly.entity_id
_entity_poly.type
_entity_poly.pdbx_seq_one_letter_code
_entity_poly.pdbx_strand_id
1 'polypeptide(L)'
;RRIGKFYDSHDIWLTPTCAQVSQPNELYGMNVDVPALEFLQREQRPCQFMVWVNVTGVPAISLPMGQHSNGLPIGVQLAAKPGHEEQLIALGAQLEQALPWRERLPPTHVSNVRETKQSISHEG
;
A
#
# COMPACT_ATOMS: atom_id res chain seq x y z
N ARG A 1 25.81 1.38 2.56
CA ARG A 1 26.44 2.06 1.39
C ARG A 1 25.89 1.62 0.02
N ARG A 2 25.22 0.47 -0.15
CA ARG A 2 24.77 -0.01 -1.46
C ARG A 2 23.55 0.74 -2.05
N ILE A 3 22.59 1.14 -1.20
CA ILE A 3 21.42 1.95 -1.58
C ILE A 3 21.85 3.32 -2.13
N GLY A 4 22.80 4.01 -1.48
CA GLY A 4 23.29 5.30 -1.95
C GLY A 4 23.86 5.25 -3.37
N LYS A 5 24.56 4.16 -3.73
CA LYS A 5 25.11 3.96 -5.09
C LYS A 5 24.04 3.78 -6.17
N PHE A 6 22.86 3.28 -5.82
CA PHE A 6 21.75 3.20 -6.77
C PHE A 6 21.39 4.61 -7.26
N TYR A 7 21.30 5.55 -6.31
CA TYR A 7 21.00 6.95 -6.57
C TYR A 7 22.12 7.78 -7.19
N ASP A 8 23.22 7.15 -7.61
CA ASP A 8 24.24 7.80 -8.44
C ASP A 8 23.87 7.73 -9.94
N SER A 9 22.96 6.81 -10.31
CA SER A 9 22.58 6.55 -11.70
C SER A 9 21.07 6.45 -11.95
N HIS A 10 20.26 6.41 -10.89
CA HIS A 10 18.81 6.31 -10.94
C HIS A 10 18.18 7.30 -9.97
N ASP A 11 17.11 7.96 -10.36
CA ASP A 11 16.46 8.94 -9.48
C ASP A 11 15.40 8.30 -8.58
N ILE A 12 14.73 7.25 -9.09
CA ILE A 12 13.57 6.62 -8.46
C ILE A 12 13.78 5.12 -8.35
N TRP A 13 13.54 4.58 -7.16
CA TRP A 13 13.37 3.15 -6.91
C TRP A 13 11.89 2.80 -7.00
N LEU A 14 11.54 1.82 -7.85
CA LEU A 14 10.16 1.39 -8.09
C LEU A 14 9.97 -0.07 -7.69
N THR A 15 8.96 -0.35 -6.88
CA THR A 15 8.52 -1.71 -6.52
C THR A 15 7.00 -1.77 -6.36
N PRO A 16 6.38 -2.95 -6.31
CA PRO A 16 5.10 -3.09 -5.62
C PRO A 16 5.25 -2.58 -4.17
N THR A 17 4.18 -2.02 -3.59
CA THR A 17 4.18 -1.65 -2.16
C THR A 17 4.19 -2.90 -1.29
N CYS A 18 3.31 -3.85 -1.59
CA CYS A 18 3.21 -5.14 -0.93
C CYS A 18 3.42 -6.26 -1.96
N ALA A 19 4.00 -7.39 -1.55
CA ALA A 19 4.18 -8.54 -2.44
C ALA A 19 2.91 -9.39 -2.63
N GLN A 20 1.83 -9.04 -1.96
CA GLN A 20 0.52 -9.67 -2.07
C GLN A 20 -0.58 -8.64 -1.82
N VAL A 21 -1.78 -8.92 -2.30
CA VAL A 21 -2.99 -8.15 -1.96
C VAL A 21 -3.41 -8.39 -0.51
N SER A 22 -4.28 -7.50 0.00
CA SER A 22 -4.88 -7.63 1.32
C SER A 22 -5.40 -9.03 1.57
N GLN A 23 -5.09 -9.57 2.73
CA GLN A 23 -5.52 -10.88 3.17
C GLN A 23 -6.72 -10.74 4.13
N PRO A 24 -7.50 -11.80 4.32
CA PRO A 24 -8.61 -11.78 5.27
C PRO A 24 -8.15 -11.45 6.71
N ASN A 25 -9.02 -10.80 7.48
CA ASN A 25 -8.71 -10.34 8.84
C ASN A 25 -8.39 -11.50 9.80
N GLU A 26 -8.85 -12.70 9.53
CA GLU A 26 -8.59 -13.91 10.33
C GLU A 26 -7.11 -14.30 10.33
N LEU A 27 -6.32 -13.80 9.38
CA LEU A 27 -4.89 -14.11 9.27
C LEU A 27 -3.98 -13.09 9.98
N TYR A 28 -4.43 -11.84 10.11
CA TYR A 28 -3.62 -10.68 10.56
C TYR A 28 -4.29 -9.83 11.65
N GLY A 29 -5.51 -10.16 12.04
CA GLY A 29 -6.27 -9.39 13.01
C GLY A 29 -5.58 -9.36 14.37
N MET A 30 -5.73 -8.25 15.09
CA MET A 30 -5.18 -8.10 16.45
C MET A 30 -5.74 -9.11 17.46
N ASN A 31 -6.84 -9.79 17.10
CA ASN A 31 -7.49 -10.83 17.91
C ASN A 31 -7.00 -12.25 17.57
N VAL A 32 -6.02 -12.40 16.68
CA VAL A 32 -5.49 -13.72 16.30
C VAL A 32 -4.58 -14.25 17.41
N ASP A 33 -4.93 -15.41 17.97
CA ASP A 33 -4.15 -16.07 19.02
C ASP A 33 -3.05 -16.96 18.43
N VAL A 34 -1.92 -16.33 18.09
CA VAL A 34 -0.72 -17.00 17.60
C VAL A 34 0.52 -16.49 18.32
N PRO A 35 1.59 -17.31 18.45
CA PRO A 35 2.85 -16.84 18.98
C PRO A 35 3.40 -15.63 18.20
N ALA A 36 4.02 -14.68 18.89
CA ALA A 36 4.53 -13.44 18.29
C ALA A 36 5.46 -13.68 17.10
N LEU A 37 6.32 -14.71 17.16
CA LEU A 37 7.22 -15.03 16.06
C LEU A 37 6.46 -15.48 14.80
N GLU A 38 5.38 -16.24 14.96
CA GLU A 38 4.55 -16.67 13.84
C GLU A 38 3.84 -15.47 13.20
N PHE A 39 3.32 -14.55 14.02
CA PHE A 39 2.76 -13.29 13.52
C PHE A 39 3.78 -12.49 12.69
N LEU A 40 4.99 -12.32 13.20
CA LEU A 40 6.08 -11.63 12.48
C LEU A 40 6.44 -12.33 11.16
N GLN A 41 6.39 -13.66 11.11
CA GLN A 41 6.62 -14.42 9.87
C GLN A 41 5.53 -14.16 8.84
N ARG A 42 4.25 -14.08 9.25
CA ARG A 42 3.12 -13.75 8.36
C ARG A 42 3.26 -12.35 7.77
N GLU A 43 3.81 -11.40 8.53
CA GLU A 43 4.04 -10.01 8.12
C GLU A 43 5.21 -9.83 7.14
N GLN A 44 6.12 -10.79 7.03
CA GLN A 44 7.28 -10.66 6.14
C GLN A 44 6.85 -10.47 4.68
N ARG A 45 5.90 -11.27 4.20
CA ARG A 45 5.46 -11.19 2.80
C ARG A 45 4.85 -9.83 2.44
N PRO A 46 3.85 -9.30 3.17
CA PRO A 46 3.29 -7.98 2.84
C PRO A 46 4.31 -6.86 3.03
N CYS A 47 5.21 -6.92 4.03
CA CYS A 47 6.07 -5.80 4.39
C CYS A 47 7.45 -5.77 3.71
N GLN A 48 7.86 -6.82 2.98
CA GLN A 48 9.25 -6.98 2.51
C GLN A 48 9.82 -5.81 1.71
N PHE A 49 9.00 -5.10 0.94
CA PHE A 49 9.47 -3.97 0.11
C PHE A 49 9.62 -2.66 0.90
N MET A 50 9.00 -2.55 2.08
CA MET A 50 8.98 -1.31 2.87
C MET A 50 10.09 -1.25 3.93
N VAL A 51 10.64 -2.40 4.34
CA VAL A 51 11.62 -2.44 5.45
C VAL A 51 12.84 -1.56 5.18
N TRP A 52 13.35 -1.57 3.95
CA TRP A 52 14.57 -0.82 3.63
C TRP A 52 14.37 0.70 3.67
N VAL A 53 13.18 1.22 3.31
CA VAL A 53 12.92 2.66 3.37
C VAL A 53 12.88 3.15 4.81
N ASN A 54 12.31 2.36 5.73
CA ASN A 54 12.32 2.66 7.17
C ASN A 54 13.75 2.65 7.74
N VAL A 55 14.57 1.67 7.34
CA VAL A 55 15.96 1.55 7.82
C VAL A 55 16.84 2.67 7.29
N THR A 56 16.62 3.10 6.04
CA THR A 56 17.46 4.11 5.38
C THR A 56 16.97 5.54 5.56
N GLY A 57 15.70 5.73 5.96
CA GLY A 57 15.08 7.04 6.14
C GLY A 57 14.86 7.80 4.84
N VAL A 58 14.92 7.14 3.69
CA VAL A 58 14.66 7.80 2.40
C VAL A 58 13.16 8.10 2.24
N PRO A 59 12.79 9.17 1.52
CA PRO A 59 11.38 9.43 1.25
C PRO A 59 10.80 8.38 0.30
N ALA A 60 9.57 7.95 0.58
CA ALA A 60 8.83 7.01 -0.26
C ALA A 60 7.33 7.29 -0.22
N ILE A 61 6.64 7.02 -1.33
CA ILE A 61 5.18 7.13 -1.47
C ILE A 61 4.60 5.83 -2.02
N SER A 62 3.34 5.53 -1.70
CA SER A 62 2.59 4.40 -2.27
C SER A 62 1.38 4.92 -3.03
N LEU A 63 1.25 4.53 -4.31
CA LEU A 63 0.19 4.97 -5.21
C LEU A 63 -0.73 3.79 -5.61
N PRO A 64 -2.06 3.96 -5.67
CA PRO A 64 -3.00 2.89 -6.01
C PRO A 64 -3.08 2.67 -7.53
N MET A 65 -2.00 2.13 -8.10
CA MET A 65 -1.82 2.04 -9.55
C MET A 65 -2.42 0.79 -10.19
N GLY A 66 -2.89 -0.19 -9.41
CA GLY A 66 -3.50 -1.39 -9.94
C GLY A 66 -4.70 -1.88 -9.15
N GLN A 67 -5.42 -2.83 -9.73
CA GLN A 67 -6.50 -3.55 -9.07
C GLN A 67 -6.37 -5.03 -9.42
N HIS A 68 -6.46 -5.88 -8.41
CA HIS A 68 -6.42 -7.32 -8.57
C HIS A 68 -7.75 -7.83 -9.13
N SER A 69 -7.75 -9.02 -9.73
CA SER A 69 -8.95 -9.63 -10.33
C SER A 69 -10.10 -9.86 -9.35
N ASN A 70 -9.82 -9.87 -8.04
CA ASN A 70 -10.82 -9.94 -6.97
C ASN A 70 -11.28 -8.57 -6.44
N GLY A 71 -10.91 -7.48 -7.11
CA GLY A 71 -11.31 -6.11 -6.75
C GLY A 71 -10.44 -5.42 -5.70
N LEU A 72 -9.44 -6.10 -5.11
CA LEU A 72 -8.55 -5.48 -4.13
C LEU A 72 -7.54 -4.52 -4.78
N PRO A 73 -7.20 -3.38 -4.15
CA PRO A 73 -6.22 -2.44 -4.68
C PRO A 73 -4.80 -3.02 -4.65
N ILE A 74 -3.99 -2.67 -5.65
CA ILE A 74 -2.56 -2.97 -5.72
C ILE A 74 -1.79 -1.65 -5.70
N GLY A 75 -0.91 -1.50 -4.71
CA GLY A 75 -0.03 -0.34 -4.57
C GLY A 75 1.30 -0.50 -5.30
N VAL A 76 1.80 0.61 -5.83
CA VAL A 76 3.19 0.77 -6.32
C VAL A 76 3.90 1.75 -5.40
N GLN A 77 5.07 1.35 -4.91
CA GLN A 77 5.94 2.17 -4.10
C GLN A 77 7.00 2.85 -4.97
N LEU A 78 7.17 4.15 -4.76
CA LEU A 78 8.24 4.96 -5.34
C LEU A 78 9.07 5.52 -4.19
N ALA A 79 10.39 5.38 -4.26
CA ALA A 79 11.32 5.98 -3.30
C ALA A 79 12.40 6.79 -4.02
N ALA A 80 12.83 7.89 -3.42
CA ALA A 80 13.84 8.79 -3.97
C ALA A 80 15.02 8.97 -3.01
N LYS A 81 16.04 9.70 -3.45
CA LYS A 81 17.17 10.10 -2.62
C LYS A 81 16.69 11.06 -1.51
N PRO A 82 17.34 11.10 -0.33
CA PRO A 82 17.00 12.08 0.72
C PRO A 82 16.97 13.53 0.19
N GLY A 83 15.92 14.27 0.53
CA GLY A 83 15.73 15.67 0.12
C GLY A 83 15.10 15.88 -1.27
N HIS A 84 14.49 14.84 -1.85
CA HIS A 84 13.81 14.87 -3.16
C HIS A 84 12.31 14.53 -3.06
N GLU A 85 11.67 14.87 -1.94
CA GLU A 85 10.24 14.68 -1.70
C GLU A 85 9.38 15.39 -2.76
N GLU A 86 9.80 16.57 -3.21
CA GLU A 86 9.13 17.35 -4.25
C GLU A 86 9.10 16.61 -5.59
N GLN A 87 10.18 15.90 -5.93
CA GLN A 87 10.25 15.08 -7.14
C GLN A 87 9.31 13.88 -7.03
N LEU A 88 9.23 13.22 -5.87
CA LEU A 88 8.28 12.14 -5.63
C LEU A 88 6.83 12.61 -5.76
N ILE A 89 6.49 13.74 -5.17
CA ILE A 89 5.13 14.31 -5.23
C ILE A 89 4.79 14.72 -6.66
N ALA A 90 5.71 15.37 -7.38
CA ALA A 90 5.51 15.77 -8.76
C ALA A 90 5.30 14.56 -9.68
N LEU A 91 6.09 13.51 -9.51
CA LEU A 91 5.91 12.25 -10.25
C LEU A 91 4.58 11.58 -9.89
N GLY A 92 4.20 11.57 -8.61
CA GLY A 92 2.91 11.04 -8.15
C GLY A 92 1.73 11.76 -8.81
N ALA A 93 1.79 13.09 -8.93
CA ALA A 93 0.76 13.88 -9.60
C ALA A 93 0.69 13.58 -11.11
N GLN A 94 1.83 13.40 -11.78
CA GLN A 94 1.85 13.00 -13.19
C GLN A 94 1.24 11.61 -13.39
N LEU A 95 1.55 10.67 -12.50
CA LEU A 95 1.00 9.32 -12.52
C LEU A 95 -0.51 9.31 -12.22
N GLU A 96 -0.99 10.17 -11.33
CA GLU A 96 -2.43 10.33 -11.06
C GLU A 96 -3.19 10.83 -12.29
N GLN A 97 -2.61 11.76 -13.04
CA GLN A 97 -3.20 12.26 -14.28
C GLN A 97 -3.18 11.21 -15.39
N ALA A 98 -2.08 10.46 -15.52
CA ALA A 98 -1.92 9.45 -16.56
C ALA A 98 -2.73 8.17 -16.29
N LEU A 99 -2.89 7.79 -15.02
CA LEU A 99 -3.60 6.59 -14.59
C LEU A 99 -4.60 6.92 -13.46
N PRO A 100 -5.72 7.59 -13.76
CA PRO A 100 -6.66 8.02 -12.74
C PRO A 100 -7.18 6.88 -11.87
N TRP A 101 -7.21 7.11 -10.56
CA TRP A 101 -7.76 6.18 -9.56
C TRP A 101 -8.90 6.78 -8.73
N ARG A 102 -9.23 8.06 -8.93
CA ARG A 102 -10.25 8.80 -8.16
C ARG A 102 -11.64 8.13 -8.18
N GLU A 103 -11.98 7.48 -9.28
CA GLU A 103 -13.29 6.84 -9.47
C GLU A 103 -13.34 5.39 -8.95
N ARG A 104 -12.20 4.84 -8.49
CA ARG A 104 -12.13 3.48 -7.93
C ARG A 104 -12.61 3.50 -6.48
N LEU A 105 -13.93 3.48 -6.31
CA LEU A 105 -14.56 3.51 -4.99
C LEU A 105 -14.65 2.11 -4.39
N PRO A 106 -14.40 1.94 -3.07
CA PRO A 106 -14.64 0.69 -2.38
C PRO A 106 -16.16 0.42 -2.27
N PRO A 107 -16.58 -0.85 -2.06
CA PRO A 107 -17.99 -1.17 -1.81
C PRO A 107 -18.57 -0.39 -0.62
N THR A 108 -17.80 -0.33 0.47
CA THR A 108 -18.11 0.48 1.64
C THR A 108 -17.49 1.86 1.49
N HIS A 109 -18.24 2.80 0.91
CA HIS A 109 -17.82 4.19 0.75
C HIS A 109 -18.88 5.13 1.35
N VAL A 110 -18.45 6.23 1.98
CA VAL A 110 -19.38 7.15 2.68
C VAL A 110 -20.42 7.79 1.76
N SER A 111 -20.15 7.90 0.46
CA SER A 111 -21.15 8.37 -0.51
C SER A 111 -22.28 7.36 -0.78
N ASN A 112 -22.12 6.10 -0.38
CA ASN A 112 -23.06 5.00 -0.65
C ASN A 112 -24.09 4.83 0.48
N VAL A 113 -24.69 5.93 0.96
CA VAL A 113 -25.58 5.98 2.14
C VAL A 113 -26.91 5.21 1.97
N ARG A 114 -27.18 4.61 0.81
CA ARG A 114 -28.51 4.05 0.50
C ARG A 114 -28.74 2.60 0.95
N GLU A 115 -27.74 1.85 1.41
CA GLU A 115 -27.90 0.41 1.70
C GLU A 115 -27.66 -0.01 3.17
N THR A 116 -27.01 0.82 3.99
CA THR A 116 -26.60 0.40 5.35
C THR A 116 -27.74 0.30 6.37
N LYS A 117 -28.96 0.76 6.03
CA LYS A 117 -30.12 0.68 6.94
C LYS A 117 -30.90 -0.64 6.87
N GLN A 118 -30.66 -1.50 5.88
CA GLN A 118 -31.41 -2.78 5.75
C GLN A 118 -30.71 -3.99 6.38
N SER A 119 -29.40 -3.95 6.65
CA SER A 119 -28.67 -5.10 7.20
C SER A 119 -28.61 -5.15 8.73
N ILE A 120 -29.03 -4.08 9.44
CA ILE A 120 -28.98 -4.01 10.91
C ILE A 120 -30.30 -4.50 11.55
N SER A 121 -31.34 -4.78 10.76
CA SER A 121 -32.67 -5.20 11.25
C SER A 121 -32.88 -6.72 11.32
N HIS A 122 -31.85 -7.54 11.11
CA HIS A 122 -31.96 -9.01 11.14
C HIS A 122 -30.92 -9.68 12.04
N GLU A 123 -30.68 -9.14 13.23
CA GLU A 123 -30.22 -9.95 14.38
C GLU A 123 -30.92 -9.42 15.63
N GLY A 124 -32.05 -10.04 15.94
CA GLY A 124 -32.82 -9.88 17.17
C GLY A 124 -33.30 -11.25 17.63
#